data_AF-A0A232F9M1-F1
#
_entry.id   AF-A0A232F9M1-F1
#
_cell.length_a   1.000
_cell.length_b   1.000
_cell.length_c   1.000
_cell.angle_alpha   90.00
_cell.angle_beta   90.00
_cell.angle_gamma   90.00
#
_symmetry.space_group_name_H-M   'P 1'
#
loop_
_entity.id
_entity.type
_entity.pdbx_description
1 polymer ?
#
loop_
_entity_poly.entity_id
_entity_poly.type
_entity_poly.pdbx_seq_one_letter_code
_entity_poly.pdbx_strand_id
1 'polypeptide(L)'
;MNEGARVWKSYANDEWASIYIFVVMSVLERKGEKFWKPVIQQYCENTTLHGFRYVVSRDSTIVEKFIWLLVQTWKNLILSIISNKRINEFLCNNQVCILGLSFSVALMMLVWQRFKQTPTVTTIESTTHPIFSLNFPAVSICNYNKVYKPHADKFSEDMRRKGLSEQEIVTFFASLPKLVRPDYIDADNRRALELMTSPEVTIEDIMYDMMQPCEKLLLRCTWEGKVYDCNKIFKPIKSIEGFCCAFNYHVDTSENSIFGVKGAKKYINVSSAVRHNLTKEEPGVFEVLSVPGAGRDVGLSVVLDLEKEAYYGSIKPSVGASILVHDPFNYPEVEILTSFIQPTQEIAVILSGTIMESAPDVRNLDLTRRNCWFNDEKKLQISTVYSYQSCITECRIRYIRRYCNCVPFYYPNYYQERVCTLLDVDCLTKYRGSLSNLRTIIDLVTENNTQDSVKCECLPSCDDNRYTSNSENAFMENVSFHLPILEGFDVKNVSLASIYFRGITCLKYRKESWMSWDDVLASFGGIFGLCVGGSFVSLVEFFYFFANKIFRNSKEQHQQNFVSTPPAREKFKVVSIDRLSDWSRKTKLEVESSQMKELTALKQSYSYSVQSAGVKPDLQEDFIKHFLKQYK
;
A
#
# COMPACT_ATOMS: atom_id res chain seq x y z
N MET A 1 -9.26 5.32 23.98
CA MET A 1 -8.86 4.50 25.14
C MET A 1 -8.12 5.38 26.12
N ASN A 2 -8.90 6.15 26.88
CA ASN A 2 -8.47 7.05 27.94
C ASN A 2 -9.31 6.65 29.15
N GLU A 3 -8.89 5.60 29.86
CA GLU A 3 -9.41 5.20 31.17
C GLU A 3 -8.61 3.97 31.61
N GLY A 4 -7.75 4.14 32.61
CA GLY A 4 -6.82 3.10 33.08
C GLY A 4 -5.60 3.65 33.80
N ALA A 5 -5.28 4.93 33.60
CA ALA A 5 -4.10 5.58 34.17
C ALA A 5 -4.34 6.35 35.49
N ARG A 6 -5.40 6.05 36.25
CA ARG A 6 -5.79 6.91 37.40
C ARG A 6 -6.04 6.23 38.76
N VAL A 7 -5.61 4.99 38.97
CA VAL A 7 -5.80 4.30 40.29
C VAL A 7 -4.50 3.97 41.03
N TRP A 8 -3.32 4.27 40.47
CA TRP A 8 -2.03 3.93 41.10
C TRP A 8 -1.20 5.15 41.54
N LYS A 9 -1.85 6.20 42.06
CA LYS A 9 -1.13 7.41 42.53
C LYS A 9 -1.54 7.90 43.93
N SER A 10 -1.95 6.99 44.82
CA SER A 10 -2.36 7.36 46.19
C SER A 10 -1.97 6.37 47.31
N TYR A 11 -0.86 5.64 47.17
CA TYR A 11 -0.18 5.01 48.33
C TYR A 11 1.33 5.07 48.10
N ALA A 12 1.85 6.29 48.01
CA ALA A 12 3.27 6.60 48.16
C ALA A 12 3.44 7.17 49.58
N ASN A 13 3.55 6.28 50.55
CA ASN A 13 4.18 6.49 51.84
C ASN A 13 4.19 5.15 52.55
N ASP A 14 5.26 4.38 52.34
CA ASP A 14 5.75 3.42 53.33
C ASP A 14 7.19 3.05 52.94
N GLU A 15 8.15 3.77 53.52
CA GLU A 15 9.57 3.41 53.52
C GLU A 15 9.85 2.03 54.15
N TRP A 16 8.82 1.34 54.64
CA TRP A 16 8.88 -0.03 55.17
C TRP A 16 8.64 -1.13 54.12
N ALA A 17 8.02 -0.84 52.97
CA ALA A 17 7.76 -1.85 51.93
C ALA A 17 9.02 -2.23 51.14
N SER A 18 9.91 -1.27 50.90
CA SER A 18 11.20 -1.51 50.25
C SER A 18 12.13 -2.33 51.14
N ILE A 19 12.08 -2.15 52.46
CA ILE A 19 12.87 -2.95 53.41
C ILE A 19 12.27 -4.35 53.55
N TYR A 20 10.94 -4.51 53.57
CA TYR A 20 10.31 -5.83 53.64
C TYR A 20 10.47 -6.63 52.34
N ILE A 21 10.41 -5.99 51.17
CA ILE A 21 10.72 -6.64 49.87
C ILE A 21 12.21 -6.94 49.77
N PHE A 22 13.10 -6.06 50.24
CA PHE A 22 14.55 -6.35 50.22
C PHE A 22 14.92 -7.45 51.22
N VAL A 23 14.25 -7.55 52.38
CA VAL A 23 14.44 -8.63 53.36
C VAL A 23 13.77 -9.93 52.91
N VAL A 24 12.59 -9.89 52.29
CA VAL A 24 11.94 -11.08 51.72
C VAL A 24 12.67 -11.57 50.47
N MET A 25 13.17 -10.69 49.61
CA MET A 25 14.01 -11.04 48.46
C MET A 25 15.39 -11.53 48.89
N SER A 26 16.00 -10.97 49.94
CA SER A 26 17.29 -11.46 50.46
C SER A 26 17.17 -12.75 51.31
N VAL A 27 16.01 -13.02 51.92
CA VAL A 27 15.69 -14.30 52.57
C VAL A 27 15.28 -15.37 51.54
N LEU A 28 14.59 -14.99 50.45
CA LEU A 28 14.32 -15.87 49.31
C LEU A 28 15.57 -16.14 48.46
N GLU A 29 16.50 -15.19 48.34
CA GLU A 29 17.83 -15.41 47.73
C GLU A 29 18.62 -16.46 48.51
N ARG A 30 18.69 -16.37 49.85
CA ARG A 30 19.49 -17.31 50.66
C ARG A 30 18.92 -18.73 50.75
N LYS A 31 17.59 -18.92 50.63
CA LYS A 31 16.97 -20.27 50.58
C LYS A 31 16.84 -20.81 49.15
N GLY A 32 16.65 -19.94 48.17
CA GLY A 32 16.65 -20.28 46.74
C GLY A 32 18.03 -20.71 46.25
N GLU A 33 19.11 -20.05 46.68
CA GLU A 33 20.48 -20.38 46.25
C GLU A 33 20.87 -21.84 46.54
N LYS A 34 20.49 -22.39 47.70
CA LYS A 34 20.81 -23.79 48.05
C LYS A 34 19.99 -24.81 47.24
N PHE A 35 18.81 -24.43 46.78
CA PHE A 35 17.93 -25.29 45.98
C PHE A 35 18.29 -25.25 44.50
N TRP A 36 18.47 -24.06 43.92
CA TRP A 36 18.70 -23.90 42.49
C TRP A 36 20.10 -24.36 42.06
N LYS A 37 21.09 -24.26 42.94
CA LYS A 37 22.48 -24.61 42.63
C LYS A 37 22.68 -26.07 42.18
N PRO A 38 22.22 -27.12 42.91
CA PRO A 38 22.33 -28.50 42.43
C PRO A 38 21.47 -28.78 41.20
N VAL A 39 20.36 -28.07 41.04
CA VAL A 39 19.45 -28.22 39.89
C VAL A 39 20.10 -27.71 38.60
N ILE A 40 20.69 -26.53 38.67
CA ILE A 40 21.40 -25.90 37.56
C ILE A 40 22.65 -26.71 37.22
N GLN A 41 23.39 -27.19 38.23
CA GLN A 41 24.56 -28.04 38.02
C GLN A 41 24.22 -29.33 37.26
N GLN A 42 23.16 -30.03 37.65
CA GLN A 42 22.70 -31.25 36.98
C GLN A 42 22.21 -30.98 35.54
N TYR A 43 21.63 -29.81 35.29
CA TYR A 43 21.24 -29.40 33.95
C TYR A 43 22.47 -29.12 33.07
N CYS A 44 23.43 -28.34 33.56
CA CYS A 44 24.65 -27.99 32.83
C CYS A 44 25.53 -29.20 32.48
N GLU A 45 25.52 -30.26 33.29
CA GLU A 45 26.26 -31.50 33.01
C GLU A 45 25.63 -32.34 31.89
N ASN A 46 24.32 -32.24 31.71
CA ASN A 46 23.55 -33.10 30.78
C ASN A 46 22.99 -32.35 29.56
N THR A 47 23.09 -31.02 29.52
CA THR A 47 22.51 -30.21 28.46
C THR A 47 23.25 -30.36 27.13
N THR A 48 22.48 -30.24 26.05
CA THR A 48 22.97 -30.15 24.67
C THR A 48 23.55 -28.78 24.31
N LEU A 49 23.42 -27.76 25.18
CA LEU A 49 23.97 -26.42 24.95
C LEU A 49 25.50 -26.41 25.03
N HIS A 50 26.14 -25.87 23.99
CA HIS A 50 27.59 -25.82 23.89
C HIS A 50 28.19 -24.88 24.96
N GLY A 51 29.32 -25.26 25.56
CA GLY A 51 29.99 -24.49 26.61
C GLY A 51 29.46 -24.73 28.04
N PHE A 52 28.18 -25.01 28.24
CA PHE A 52 27.61 -25.22 29.58
C PHE A 52 28.17 -26.45 30.31
N ARG A 53 28.50 -27.52 29.58
CA ARG A 53 29.17 -28.71 30.12
C ARG A 53 30.58 -28.42 30.62
N TYR A 54 31.33 -27.57 29.91
CA TYR A 54 32.71 -27.20 30.23
C TYR A 54 32.82 -26.20 31.39
N VAL A 55 31.75 -25.44 31.64
CA VAL A 55 31.62 -24.52 32.78
C VAL A 55 31.52 -25.28 34.11
N VAL A 56 31.06 -26.54 34.09
CA VAL A 56 30.73 -27.33 35.29
C VAL A 56 31.58 -28.60 35.44
N SER A 57 32.12 -29.17 34.35
CA SER A 57 32.97 -30.36 34.41
C SER A 57 34.31 -30.10 35.13
N ARG A 58 34.66 -30.91 36.12
CA ARG A 58 35.94 -30.81 36.88
C ARG A 58 37.17 -31.33 36.13
N ASP A 59 36.99 -32.00 34.98
CA ASP A 59 38.03 -32.79 34.30
C ASP A 59 38.54 -32.20 32.96
N SER A 60 38.45 -30.88 32.75
CA SER A 60 38.90 -30.24 31.50
C SER A 60 40.44 -30.11 31.42
N THR A 61 41.00 -30.39 30.23
CA THR A 61 42.46 -30.45 30.00
C THR A 61 43.13 -29.07 29.96
N ILE A 62 44.45 -29.01 30.16
CA ILE A 62 45.26 -27.78 30.24
C ILE A 62 45.13 -26.90 28.97
N VAL A 63 44.89 -27.52 27.80
CA VAL A 63 44.74 -26.83 26.51
C VAL A 63 43.37 -26.14 26.39
N GLU A 64 42.29 -26.76 26.85
CA GLU A 64 40.97 -26.12 26.95
C GLU A 64 41.01 -24.93 27.90
N LYS A 65 41.73 -25.05 29.03
CA LYS A 65 41.94 -23.95 29.98
C LYS A 65 42.75 -22.80 29.37
N PHE A 66 43.65 -23.09 28.42
CA PHE A 66 44.45 -22.09 27.70
C PHE A 66 43.64 -21.28 26.67
N ILE A 67 42.70 -21.93 25.97
CA ILE A 67 41.81 -21.27 24.99
C ILE A 67 40.84 -20.33 25.72
N TRP A 68 40.35 -20.72 26.89
CA TRP A 68 39.54 -19.87 27.77
C TRP A 68 40.35 -18.72 28.40
N LEU A 69 41.64 -18.93 28.66
CA LEU A 69 42.59 -17.91 29.16
C LEU A 69 42.80 -16.75 28.18
N LEU A 70 42.74 -16.99 26.87
CA LEU A 70 42.83 -15.93 25.84
C LEU A 70 41.60 -15.00 25.85
N VAL A 71 40.41 -15.54 26.16
CA VAL A 71 39.18 -14.76 26.37
C VAL A 71 39.23 -13.97 27.70
N GLN A 72 40.09 -14.38 28.63
CA GLN A 72 40.23 -13.81 29.98
C GLN A 72 41.08 -12.54 30.09
N THR A 73 41.56 -11.96 28.99
CA THR A 73 42.39 -10.72 29.04
C THR A 73 41.64 -9.48 29.53
N TRP A 74 40.30 -9.51 29.58
CA TRP A 74 39.46 -8.49 30.24
C TRP A 74 39.33 -8.66 31.77
N LYS A 75 39.84 -9.77 32.33
CA LYS A 75 39.73 -10.11 33.76
C LYS A 75 40.65 -9.25 34.64
N ASN A 76 41.76 -8.75 34.11
CA ASN A 76 42.77 -8.04 34.89
C ASN A 76 42.38 -6.58 35.24
N LEU A 77 41.40 -6.00 34.56
CA LEU A 77 40.94 -4.63 34.85
C LEU A 77 39.88 -4.59 35.96
N ILE A 78 38.99 -5.59 36.02
CA ILE A 78 37.89 -5.65 37.01
C ILE A 78 38.36 -6.24 38.35
N LEU A 79 39.39 -7.09 38.35
CA LEU A 79 39.96 -7.68 39.58
C LEU A 79 40.68 -6.70 40.50
N SER A 80 40.93 -5.46 40.08
CA SER A 80 41.61 -4.45 40.91
C SER A 80 40.73 -3.83 42.00
N ILE A 81 39.40 -4.01 41.99
CA ILE A 81 38.50 -3.17 42.81
C ILE A 81 37.73 -3.91 43.92
N ILE A 82 37.58 -5.25 43.89
CA ILE A 82 36.74 -5.94 44.91
C ILE A 82 37.42 -7.20 45.49
N SER A 83 37.73 -7.13 46.79
CA SER A 83 38.33 -8.17 47.62
C SER A 83 37.32 -9.26 48.04
N ASN A 84 36.93 -10.16 47.14
CA ASN A 84 36.36 -11.44 47.58
C ASN A 84 36.61 -12.60 46.59
N LYS A 85 37.60 -13.45 46.90
CA LYS A 85 38.10 -14.52 46.01
C LYS A 85 37.14 -15.71 45.82
N ARG A 86 36.14 -15.94 46.67
CA ARG A 86 35.26 -17.13 46.59
C ARG A 86 33.99 -16.96 45.74
N ILE A 87 33.59 -15.73 45.47
CA ILE A 87 32.47 -15.40 44.58
C ILE A 87 32.96 -15.37 43.11
N ASN A 88 34.25 -15.14 42.89
CA ASN A 88 34.86 -14.94 41.57
C ASN A 88 35.02 -16.21 40.70
N GLU A 89 35.03 -17.43 41.25
CA GLU A 89 35.16 -18.65 40.43
C GLU A 89 33.84 -19.03 39.74
N PHE A 90 32.70 -18.84 40.42
CA PHE A 90 31.37 -19.14 39.85
C PHE A 90 30.89 -18.03 38.90
N LEU A 91 31.25 -16.77 39.15
CA LEU A 91 30.91 -15.65 38.27
C LEU A 91 31.78 -15.61 37.00
N CYS A 92 33.03 -16.09 37.04
CA CYS A 92 33.94 -15.98 35.89
C CYS A 92 33.76 -17.08 34.83
N ASN A 93 33.30 -18.28 35.21
CA ASN A 93 32.95 -19.33 34.23
C ASN A 93 31.60 -19.06 33.53
N ASN A 94 30.68 -18.34 34.19
CA ASN A 94 29.41 -17.92 33.58
C ASN A 94 29.54 -16.72 32.64
N GLN A 95 30.64 -15.95 32.69
CA GLN A 95 30.78 -14.71 31.91
C GLN A 95 30.73 -14.94 30.40
N VAL A 96 31.35 -15.98 29.84
CA VAL A 96 31.36 -16.18 28.38
C VAL A 96 30.03 -16.71 27.86
N CYS A 97 29.33 -17.55 28.64
CA CYS A 97 27.97 -18.00 28.28
C CYS A 97 26.98 -16.82 28.35
N ILE A 98 27.11 -15.96 29.36
CA ILE A 98 26.30 -14.74 29.48
C ILE A 98 26.63 -13.75 28.35
N LEU A 99 27.91 -13.58 28.01
CA LEU A 99 28.33 -12.73 26.88
C LEU A 99 27.81 -13.28 25.55
N GLY A 100 27.92 -14.59 25.30
CA GLY A 100 27.39 -15.25 24.10
C GLY A 100 25.87 -15.16 23.98
N LEU A 101 25.15 -15.35 25.09
CA LEU A 101 23.69 -15.16 25.14
C LEU A 101 23.31 -13.69 24.93
N SER A 102 24.01 -12.75 25.56
CA SER A 102 23.73 -11.32 25.42
C SER A 102 23.98 -10.82 24.00
N PHE A 103 25.05 -11.30 23.36
CA PHE A 103 25.37 -11.02 21.97
C PHE A 103 24.34 -11.63 21.02
N SER A 104 23.92 -12.89 21.27
CA SER A 104 22.83 -13.54 20.52
C SER A 104 21.54 -12.74 20.60
N VAL A 105 21.13 -12.30 21.80
CA VAL A 105 19.93 -11.48 22.00
C VAL A 105 20.08 -10.13 21.30
N ALA A 106 21.24 -9.50 21.38
CA ALA A 106 21.49 -8.23 20.68
C ALA A 106 21.35 -8.40 19.16
N LEU A 107 21.92 -9.44 18.57
CA LEU A 107 21.78 -9.74 17.14
C LEU A 107 20.33 -10.04 16.74
N MET A 108 19.61 -10.84 17.53
CA MET A 108 18.18 -11.12 17.30
C MET A 108 17.35 -9.84 17.38
N MET A 109 17.63 -8.95 18.34
CA MET A 109 16.97 -7.65 18.47
C MET A 109 17.26 -6.75 17.25
N LEU A 110 18.49 -6.76 16.73
CA LEU A 110 18.84 -6.03 15.50
C LEU A 110 18.08 -6.56 14.28
N VAL A 111 17.98 -7.89 14.12
CA VAL A 111 17.19 -8.51 13.05
C VAL A 111 15.71 -8.17 13.20
N TRP A 112 15.16 -8.26 14.41
CA TRP A 112 13.78 -7.90 14.70
C TRP A 112 13.48 -6.43 14.40
N GLN A 113 14.42 -5.54 14.76
CA GLN A 113 14.30 -4.12 14.48
C GLN A 113 14.29 -3.86 12.97
N ARG A 114 15.19 -4.50 12.20
CA ARG A 114 15.17 -4.40 10.73
C ARG A 114 13.89 -4.96 10.12
N PHE A 115 13.43 -6.13 10.56
CA PHE A 115 12.17 -6.72 10.10
C PHE A 115 10.95 -5.81 10.33
N LYS A 116 10.94 -5.04 11.43
CA LYS A 116 9.91 -4.05 11.70
C LYS A 116 10.06 -2.75 10.89
N GLN A 117 11.29 -2.25 10.73
CA GLN A 117 11.55 -0.95 10.12
C GLN A 117 11.58 -0.99 8.58
N THR A 118 12.05 -2.08 7.98
CA THR A 118 12.20 -2.25 6.52
C THR A 118 11.47 -3.52 6.06
N PRO A 119 10.14 -3.46 5.89
CA PRO A 119 9.34 -4.65 5.56
C PRO A 119 9.43 -5.07 4.09
N THR A 120 9.81 -4.16 3.19
CA THR A 120 9.92 -4.42 1.74
C THR A 120 11.25 -3.92 1.20
N VAL A 121 11.74 -4.57 0.14
CA VAL A 121 12.92 -4.17 -0.63
C VAL A 121 12.57 -4.13 -2.11
N THR A 122 13.10 -3.16 -2.84
CA THR A 122 12.94 -3.07 -4.30
C THR A 122 14.26 -3.36 -4.97
N THR A 123 14.27 -4.32 -5.89
CA THR A 123 15.44 -4.74 -6.66
C THR A 123 15.16 -4.59 -8.16
N ILE A 124 16.22 -4.57 -8.96
CA ILE A 124 16.09 -4.61 -10.42
C ILE A 124 16.02 -6.08 -10.81
N GLU A 125 14.87 -6.53 -11.30
CA GLU A 125 14.70 -7.90 -11.80
C GLU A 125 15.33 -8.05 -13.18
N SER A 126 15.12 -7.06 -14.06
CA SER A 126 15.74 -7.06 -15.38
C SER A 126 15.94 -5.64 -15.91
N THR A 127 17.07 -5.42 -16.57
CA THR A 127 17.36 -4.19 -17.34
C THR A 127 17.03 -4.33 -18.83
N THR A 128 16.66 -5.53 -19.27
CA THR A 128 16.44 -5.91 -20.67
C THR A 128 15.04 -6.48 -20.90
N HIS A 129 14.08 -6.11 -20.05
CA HIS A 129 12.70 -6.58 -20.19
C HIS A 129 12.11 -6.05 -21.50
N PRO A 130 11.41 -6.86 -22.31
CA PRO A 130 10.94 -6.44 -23.63
C PRO A 130 9.94 -5.29 -23.55
N ILE A 131 10.01 -4.32 -24.48
CA ILE A 131 9.10 -3.16 -24.46
C ILE A 131 7.64 -3.52 -24.77
N PHE A 132 7.39 -4.59 -25.52
CA PHE A 132 6.03 -4.99 -25.92
C PHE A 132 5.17 -5.49 -24.75
N SER A 133 5.76 -5.76 -23.58
CA SER A 133 5.00 -6.07 -22.36
C SER A 133 4.53 -4.80 -21.63
N LEU A 134 5.09 -3.64 -21.96
CA LEU A 134 4.62 -2.34 -21.49
C LEU A 134 3.61 -1.78 -22.48
N ASN A 135 2.48 -1.33 -21.97
CA ASN A 135 1.47 -0.65 -22.76
C ASN A 135 2.07 0.62 -23.39
N PHE A 136 1.74 0.89 -24.65
CA PHE A 136 1.94 2.21 -25.21
C PHE A 136 1.07 3.21 -24.42
N PRO A 137 1.59 4.38 -24.02
CA PRO A 137 0.81 5.30 -23.21
C PRO A 137 -0.36 5.92 -23.99
N ALA A 138 -1.31 6.50 -23.27
CA ALA A 138 -2.27 7.40 -23.88
C ALA A 138 -1.59 8.71 -24.28
N VAL A 139 -1.92 9.20 -25.47
CA VAL A 139 -1.40 10.45 -26.01
C VAL A 139 -2.56 11.41 -26.24
N SER A 140 -2.62 12.47 -25.46
CA SER A 140 -3.66 13.48 -25.52
C SER A 140 -3.11 14.79 -26.09
N ILE A 141 -3.71 15.29 -27.16
CA ILE A 141 -3.28 16.51 -27.86
C ILE A 141 -4.30 17.62 -27.60
N CYS A 142 -3.82 18.74 -27.05
CA CYS A 142 -4.63 19.85 -26.55
C CYS A 142 -4.23 21.16 -27.23
N ASN A 143 -5.06 21.72 -28.13
CA ASN A 143 -4.79 23.06 -28.68
C ASN A 143 -4.92 24.13 -27.58
N TYR A 144 -4.03 25.14 -27.56
CA TYR A 144 -4.12 26.26 -26.61
C TYR A 144 -5.33 27.13 -26.83
N ASN A 145 -5.83 27.20 -28.06
CA ASN A 145 -7.09 27.84 -28.39
C ASN A 145 -8.26 27.03 -27.83
N LYS A 146 -8.95 27.59 -26.84
CA LYS A 146 -10.17 27.04 -26.23
C LYS A 146 -11.44 27.67 -26.79
N VAL A 147 -11.30 28.64 -27.68
CA VAL A 147 -12.42 29.26 -28.39
C VAL A 147 -12.08 29.33 -29.88
N TYR A 148 -12.57 28.34 -30.63
CA TYR A 148 -12.36 28.22 -32.07
C TYR A 148 -13.21 29.25 -32.81
N LYS A 149 -12.54 30.19 -33.48
CA LYS A 149 -13.17 31.37 -34.08
C LYS A 149 -14.34 31.04 -35.03
N PRO A 150 -14.25 30.08 -35.96
CA PRO A 150 -15.39 29.75 -36.83
C PRO A 150 -16.65 29.31 -36.06
N HIS A 151 -16.48 28.61 -34.93
CA HIS A 151 -17.60 28.24 -34.08
C HIS A 151 -18.09 29.41 -33.23
N ALA A 152 -17.17 30.24 -32.71
CA ALA A 152 -17.51 31.44 -31.96
C ALA A 152 -18.28 32.45 -32.82
N ASP A 153 -17.88 32.65 -34.08
CA ASP A 153 -18.57 33.54 -35.03
C ASP A 153 -20.01 33.07 -35.25
N LYS A 154 -20.22 31.77 -35.49
CA LYS A 154 -21.56 31.19 -35.62
C LYS A 154 -22.38 31.30 -34.32
N PHE A 155 -21.75 31.09 -33.17
CA PHE A 155 -22.40 31.18 -31.86
C PHE A 155 -22.75 32.63 -31.49
N SER A 156 -21.93 33.59 -31.92
CA SER A 156 -22.15 35.03 -31.72
C SER A 156 -23.43 35.53 -32.41
N GLU A 157 -23.83 34.91 -33.52
CA GLU A 157 -25.10 35.23 -34.18
C GLU A 157 -26.31 34.87 -33.31
N ASP A 158 -26.26 33.74 -32.58
CA ASP A 158 -27.32 33.36 -31.63
C ASP A 158 -27.35 34.32 -30.44
N MET A 159 -26.17 34.70 -29.92
CA MET A 159 -26.05 35.69 -28.85
C MET A 159 -26.64 37.05 -29.24
N ARG A 160 -26.35 37.53 -30.45
CA ARG A 160 -26.94 38.77 -31.00
C ARG A 160 -28.46 38.68 -31.07
N ARG A 161 -29.01 37.55 -31.53
CA ARG A 161 -30.48 37.35 -31.61
C ARG A 161 -31.14 37.37 -30.23
N LYS A 162 -30.43 36.97 -29.18
CA LYS A 162 -30.87 37.04 -27.78
C LYS A 162 -30.65 38.41 -27.12
N GLY A 163 -30.14 39.41 -27.86
CA GLY A 163 -30.03 40.79 -27.42
C GLY A 163 -28.76 41.15 -26.64
N LEU A 164 -27.68 40.36 -26.80
CA LEU A 164 -26.35 40.70 -26.28
C LEU A 164 -25.65 41.69 -27.22
N SER A 165 -24.95 42.67 -26.64
CA SER A 165 -24.09 43.60 -27.37
C SER A 165 -22.77 42.94 -27.79
N GLU A 166 -22.13 43.47 -28.83
CA GLU A 166 -20.82 42.97 -29.29
C GLU A 166 -19.77 42.98 -28.18
N GLN A 167 -19.79 43.98 -27.30
CA GLN A 167 -18.87 44.05 -26.17
C GLN A 167 -19.10 42.90 -25.18
N GLU A 168 -20.36 42.58 -24.86
CA GLU A 168 -20.71 41.46 -23.98
C GLU A 168 -20.28 40.12 -24.59
N ILE A 169 -20.44 39.94 -25.90
CA ILE A 169 -20.05 38.74 -26.64
C ILE A 169 -18.53 38.53 -26.59
N VAL A 170 -17.75 39.56 -26.98
CA VAL A 170 -16.28 39.50 -26.97
C VAL A 170 -15.76 39.20 -25.57
N THR A 171 -16.34 39.86 -24.56
CA THR A 171 -16.00 39.68 -23.15
C THR A 171 -16.28 38.25 -22.67
N PHE A 172 -17.41 37.67 -23.06
CA PHE A 172 -17.79 36.30 -22.73
C PHE A 172 -16.77 35.31 -23.26
N PHE A 173 -16.44 35.37 -24.54
CA PHE A 173 -15.47 34.48 -25.16
C PHE A 173 -14.05 34.65 -24.60
N ALA A 174 -13.62 35.88 -24.31
CA ALA A 174 -12.34 36.15 -23.67
C ALA A 174 -12.27 35.58 -22.23
N SER A 175 -13.42 35.37 -21.58
CA SER A 175 -13.50 34.84 -20.22
C SER A 175 -13.55 33.30 -20.17
N LEU A 176 -13.99 32.63 -21.24
CA LEU A 176 -14.10 31.15 -21.29
C LEU A 176 -12.77 30.41 -20.98
N PRO A 177 -11.59 30.81 -21.51
CA PRO A 177 -10.32 30.16 -21.17
C PRO A 177 -10.00 30.18 -19.67
N LYS A 178 -10.56 31.13 -18.91
CA LYS A 178 -10.37 31.23 -17.46
C LYS A 178 -11.08 30.14 -16.68
N LEU A 179 -12.02 29.40 -17.28
CA LEU A 179 -12.59 28.19 -16.69
C LEU A 179 -11.58 27.03 -16.67
N VAL A 180 -10.64 26.99 -17.61
CA VAL A 180 -9.54 26.01 -17.64
C VAL A 180 -8.41 26.46 -16.73
N ARG A 181 -8.00 27.72 -16.87
CA ARG A 181 -6.92 28.32 -16.08
C ARG A 181 -7.47 29.52 -15.29
N PRO A 182 -7.98 29.30 -14.05
CA PRO A 182 -8.57 30.35 -13.23
C PRO A 182 -7.65 31.55 -13.05
N ASP A 183 -8.19 32.73 -13.35
CA ASP A 183 -7.54 34.02 -13.22
C ASP A 183 -8.61 35.11 -13.00
N TYR A 184 -8.21 36.30 -12.54
CA TYR A 184 -9.12 37.39 -12.21
C TYR A 184 -10.01 37.78 -13.40
N ILE A 185 -11.32 37.88 -13.16
CA ILE A 185 -12.32 38.30 -14.15
C ILE A 185 -12.83 39.69 -13.78
N ASP A 186 -12.38 40.70 -14.52
CA ASP A 186 -12.80 42.10 -14.31
C ASP A 186 -14.17 42.43 -14.92
N ALA A 187 -14.75 41.50 -15.69
CA ALA A 187 -15.88 41.77 -16.56
C ALA A 187 -17.14 40.99 -16.17
N ASP A 188 -18.29 41.65 -16.25
CA ASP A 188 -19.59 41.04 -15.91
C ASP A 188 -20.07 40.10 -17.02
N ASN A 189 -19.95 38.80 -16.76
CA ASN A 189 -20.40 37.75 -17.66
C ASN A 189 -21.79 37.20 -17.29
N ARG A 190 -22.44 37.73 -16.25
CA ARG A 190 -23.66 37.15 -15.68
C ARG A 190 -24.78 37.10 -16.71
N ARG A 191 -25.02 38.20 -17.41
CA ARG A 191 -26.09 38.30 -18.41
C ARG A 191 -25.85 37.38 -19.62
N ALA A 192 -24.63 37.33 -20.14
CA ALA A 192 -24.26 36.42 -21.21
C ALA A 192 -24.40 34.94 -20.78
N LEU A 193 -23.99 34.61 -19.55
CA LEU A 193 -24.14 33.27 -19.01
C LEU A 193 -25.62 32.88 -18.84
N GLU A 194 -26.45 33.76 -18.28
CA GLU A 194 -27.88 33.52 -18.06
C GLU A 194 -28.65 33.33 -19.38
N LEU A 195 -28.27 34.04 -20.46
CA LEU A 195 -28.93 33.91 -21.78
C LEU A 195 -28.46 32.69 -22.59
N MET A 196 -27.25 32.18 -22.31
CA MET A 196 -26.65 31.08 -23.07
C MET A 196 -26.73 29.74 -22.37
N THR A 197 -26.87 29.72 -21.05
CA THR A 197 -27.10 28.50 -20.29
C THR A 197 -28.59 28.26 -20.08
N SER A 198 -29.01 27.01 -20.24
CA SER A 198 -30.39 26.57 -20.01
C SER A 198 -30.34 25.21 -19.30
N PRO A 199 -31.48 24.65 -18.85
CA PRO A 199 -31.49 23.28 -18.32
C PRO A 199 -30.94 22.24 -19.32
N GLU A 200 -30.96 22.55 -20.62
CA GLU A 200 -30.49 21.68 -21.70
C GLU A 200 -29.06 21.97 -22.17
N VAL A 201 -28.56 23.20 -21.98
CA VAL A 201 -27.23 23.64 -22.43
C VAL A 201 -26.39 24.06 -21.24
N THR A 202 -25.37 23.25 -20.94
CA THR A 202 -24.44 23.50 -19.84
C THR A 202 -23.18 24.23 -20.31
N ILE A 203 -22.42 24.81 -19.38
CA ILE A 203 -21.12 25.41 -19.69
C ILE A 203 -20.14 24.39 -20.28
N GLU A 204 -20.28 23.11 -19.92
CA GLU A 204 -19.50 22.01 -20.50
C GLU A 204 -19.80 21.86 -21.99
N ASP A 205 -21.07 21.92 -22.39
CA ASP A 205 -21.48 21.83 -23.80
C ASP A 205 -20.98 23.03 -24.61
N ILE A 206 -21.02 24.24 -24.03
CA ILE A 206 -20.46 25.45 -24.63
C ILE A 206 -18.95 25.28 -24.85
N MET A 207 -18.21 24.83 -23.82
CA MET A 207 -16.77 24.63 -23.92
C MET A 207 -16.41 23.53 -24.94
N TYR A 208 -17.26 22.52 -25.09
CA TYR A 208 -17.09 21.49 -26.11
C TYR A 208 -17.33 22.04 -27.52
N ASP A 209 -18.42 22.77 -27.73
CA ASP A 209 -18.72 23.40 -29.02
C ASP A 209 -17.67 24.44 -29.43
N MET A 210 -17.03 25.09 -28.45
CA MET A 210 -15.96 26.06 -28.69
C MET A 210 -14.59 25.43 -28.93
N MET A 211 -14.40 24.13 -28.70
CA MET A 211 -13.12 23.48 -29.00
C MET A 211 -12.90 23.36 -30.51
N GLN A 212 -11.65 23.40 -30.97
CA GLN A 212 -11.35 23.00 -32.36
C GLN A 212 -11.63 21.50 -32.51
N PRO A 213 -12.46 21.07 -33.48
CA PRO A 213 -12.76 19.66 -33.68
C PRO A 213 -11.50 18.82 -33.90
N CYS A 214 -11.46 17.59 -33.38
CA CYS A 214 -10.32 16.69 -33.56
C CYS A 214 -10.00 16.41 -35.03
N GLU A 215 -11.03 16.34 -35.88
CA GLU A 215 -10.92 16.18 -37.34
C GLU A 215 -10.21 17.36 -38.04
N LYS A 216 -10.25 18.54 -37.43
CA LYS A 216 -9.60 19.76 -37.95
C LYS A 216 -8.20 19.93 -37.37
N LEU A 217 -8.03 19.62 -36.10
CA LEU A 217 -6.74 19.67 -35.42
C LEU A 217 -5.79 18.58 -35.90
N LEU A 218 -6.28 17.36 -36.14
CA LEU A 218 -5.50 16.17 -36.47
C LEU A 218 -5.82 15.72 -37.90
N LEU A 219 -4.93 16.03 -38.84
CA LEU A 219 -5.17 15.85 -40.27
C LEU A 219 -4.85 14.44 -40.77
N ARG A 220 -3.75 13.85 -40.29
CA ARG A 220 -3.32 12.51 -40.69
C ARG A 220 -2.54 11.82 -39.56
N CYS A 221 -2.83 10.55 -39.33
CA CYS A 221 -2.24 9.77 -38.26
C CYS A 221 -1.59 8.52 -38.83
N THR A 222 -0.48 8.09 -38.23
CA THR A 222 0.14 6.80 -38.52
C THR A 222 0.42 6.04 -37.23
N TRP A 223 0.14 4.74 -37.26
CA TRP A 223 0.46 3.80 -36.19
C TRP A 223 1.14 2.57 -36.80
N GLU A 224 2.30 2.17 -36.29
CA GLU A 224 3.10 1.07 -36.84
C GLU A 224 3.34 1.19 -38.37
N GLY A 225 3.62 2.42 -38.81
CA GLY A 225 3.90 2.73 -40.22
C GLY A 225 2.68 2.70 -41.14
N LYS A 226 1.49 2.36 -40.63
CA LYS A 226 0.23 2.37 -41.40
C LYS A 226 -0.51 3.68 -41.20
N VAL A 227 -1.05 4.23 -42.28
CA VAL A 227 -1.85 5.46 -42.26
C VAL A 227 -3.28 5.14 -41.80
N TYR A 228 -3.78 5.93 -40.86
CA TYR A 228 -5.15 5.86 -40.34
C TYR A 228 -5.80 7.24 -40.39
N ASP A 229 -7.12 7.24 -40.48
CA ASP A 229 -7.92 8.44 -40.24
C ASP A 229 -7.87 8.76 -38.73
N CYS A 230 -7.39 9.97 -38.40
CA CYS A 230 -7.27 10.41 -37.02
C CYS A 230 -8.61 10.39 -36.28
N ASN A 231 -9.72 10.68 -36.97
CA ASN A 231 -11.04 10.74 -36.35
C ASN A 231 -11.52 9.39 -35.80
N LYS A 232 -10.99 8.29 -36.34
CA LYS A 232 -11.37 6.94 -35.96
C LYS A 232 -10.61 6.45 -34.73
N ILE A 233 -9.36 6.88 -34.58
CA ILE A 233 -8.46 6.39 -33.52
C ILE A 233 -8.28 7.38 -32.37
N PHE A 234 -8.59 8.66 -32.58
CA PHE A 234 -8.65 9.67 -31.53
C PHE A 234 -10.09 9.92 -31.11
N LYS A 235 -10.29 10.16 -29.82
CA LYS A 235 -11.58 10.60 -29.26
C LYS A 235 -11.43 11.85 -28.41
N PRO A 236 -12.45 12.71 -28.33
CA PRO A 236 -12.43 13.84 -27.43
C PRO A 236 -12.51 13.36 -25.97
N ILE A 237 -11.66 13.92 -25.12
CA ILE A 237 -11.61 13.64 -23.68
C ILE A 237 -11.52 14.94 -22.89
N LYS A 238 -11.78 14.85 -21.59
CA LYS A 238 -11.50 15.93 -20.65
C LYS A 238 -10.09 15.79 -20.07
N SER A 239 -9.44 16.92 -19.79
CA SER A 239 -8.10 17.01 -19.18
C SER A 239 -7.95 18.30 -18.37
N ILE A 240 -6.88 18.46 -17.61
CA ILE A 240 -6.60 19.75 -16.94
C ILE A 240 -6.43 20.94 -17.90
N GLU A 241 -6.19 20.70 -19.19
CA GLU A 241 -6.17 21.75 -20.22
C GLU A 241 -7.54 21.94 -20.90
N GLY A 242 -8.63 21.37 -20.37
CA GLY A 242 -9.96 21.39 -20.99
C GLY A 242 -10.18 20.18 -21.91
N PHE A 243 -10.93 20.36 -23.00
CA PHE A 243 -11.15 19.31 -23.99
C PHE A 243 -9.92 19.11 -24.89
N CYS A 244 -9.57 17.84 -25.11
CA CYS A 244 -8.42 17.40 -25.91
C CYS A 244 -8.76 16.16 -26.72
N CYS A 245 -7.95 15.85 -27.72
CA CYS A 245 -8.09 14.64 -28.54
C CYS A 245 -7.10 13.58 -28.06
N ALA A 246 -7.57 12.41 -27.64
CA ALA A 246 -6.72 11.36 -27.09
C ALA A 246 -6.73 10.08 -27.90
N PHE A 247 -5.53 9.51 -28.08
CA PHE A 247 -5.27 8.19 -28.63
C PHE A 247 -4.93 7.21 -27.50
N ASN A 248 -5.37 5.96 -27.63
CA ASN A 248 -5.12 4.86 -26.68
C ASN A 248 -5.54 5.19 -25.22
N TYR A 249 -6.65 5.92 -25.05
CA TYR A 249 -7.21 6.28 -23.75
C TYR A 249 -8.37 5.34 -23.37
N HIS A 250 -8.26 4.63 -22.25
CA HIS A 250 -9.14 3.51 -21.88
C HIS A 250 -9.88 3.68 -20.56
N VAL A 251 -9.92 4.90 -20.02
CA VAL A 251 -10.86 5.23 -18.95
C VAL A 251 -12.27 5.27 -19.54
N ASP A 252 -13.24 4.61 -18.89
CA ASP A 252 -14.60 4.43 -19.41
C ASP A 252 -15.21 5.79 -19.79
N THR A 253 -15.45 5.95 -21.09
CA THR A 253 -15.94 7.17 -21.75
C THR A 253 -17.33 6.96 -22.34
N SER A 254 -18.02 5.87 -21.97
CA SER A 254 -19.38 5.58 -22.42
C SER A 254 -20.37 6.71 -22.09
N GLU A 255 -21.49 6.80 -22.79
CA GLU A 255 -22.48 7.89 -22.61
C GLU A 255 -23.09 7.93 -21.19
N ASN A 256 -23.11 6.78 -20.52
CA ASN A 256 -23.50 6.64 -19.12
C ASN A 256 -22.28 6.70 -18.18
N SER A 257 -21.08 6.77 -18.73
CA SER A 257 -19.86 6.93 -17.96
C SER A 257 -19.73 8.36 -17.47
N ILE A 258 -18.98 8.45 -16.39
CA ILE A 258 -18.62 9.66 -15.68
C ILE A 258 -17.77 10.60 -16.57
N PHE A 259 -17.12 10.08 -17.62
CA PHE A 259 -16.24 10.80 -18.54
C PHE A 259 -16.88 11.12 -19.88
N GLY A 260 -18.14 10.72 -20.08
CA GLY A 260 -18.88 11.01 -21.31
C GLY A 260 -19.03 12.52 -21.52
N VAL A 261 -18.83 12.96 -22.75
CA VAL A 261 -19.04 14.36 -23.14
C VAL A 261 -20.46 14.52 -23.67
N LYS A 262 -21.35 15.17 -22.92
CA LYS A 262 -22.78 15.27 -23.28
C LYS A 262 -23.00 16.02 -24.59
N GLY A 263 -22.28 17.10 -24.85
CA GLY A 263 -22.31 17.85 -26.11
C GLY A 263 -21.87 17.04 -27.33
N ALA A 264 -21.12 15.95 -27.11
CA ALA A 264 -20.76 15.06 -28.19
C ALA A 264 -21.98 14.29 -28.74
N LYS A 265 -23.12 14.19 -28.04
CA LYS A 265 -24.37 13.56 -28.54
C LYS A 265 -24.84 14.09 -29.90
N LYS A 266 -24.52 15.34 -30.24
CA LYS A 266 -24.95 15.96 -31.51
C LYS A 266 -24.12 15.49 -32.71
N TYR A 267 -22.89 15.02 -32.47
CA TYR A 267 -21.93 14.55 -33.47
C TYR A 267 -21.69 13.04 -33.39
N ILE A 268 -21.79 12.48 -32.19
CA ILE A 268 -21.86 11.06 -31.86
C ILE A 268 -23.32 10.62 -31.96
N ASN A 269 -23.92 10.75 -33.16
CA ASN A 269 -24.87 9.73 -33.58
C ASN A 269 -24.06 8.50 -34.03
N VAL A 270 -23.23 7.97 -33.12
CA VAL A 270 -22.77 6.59 -33.21
C VAL A 270 -23.98 5.78 -32.80
N SER A 271 -24.95 5.71 -33.72
CA SER A 271 -26.03 4.75 -33.68
C SER A 271 -25.43 3.39 -33.29
N SER A 272 -26.15 2.56 -32.54
CA SER A 272 -25.67 1.22 -32.19
C SER A 272 -25.25 0.39 -33.44
N ALA A 273 -25.63 0.81 -34.65
CA ALA A 273 -25.12 0.31 -35.93
C ALA A 273 -23.63 0.61 -36.20
N VAL A 274 -23.04 1.69 -35.67
CA VAL A 274 -21.62 2.04 -35.88
C VAL A 274 -20.69 1.23 -34.98
N ARG A 275 -21.11 0.83 -33.76
CA ARG A 275 -20.35 -0.20 -32.98
C ARG A 275 -20.22 -1.53 -33.72
N HIS A 276 -21.14 -1.81 -34.65
CA HIS A 276 -21.05 -2.98 -35.54
C HIS A 276 -20.25 -2.73 -36.82
N ASN A 277 -19.91 -1.47 -37.15
CA ASN A 277 -19.11 -1.07 -38.32
C ASN A 277 -17.69 -0.59 -37.98
N LEU A 278 -17.34 -0.36 -36.71
CA LEU A 278 -15.95 -0.29 -36.29
C LEU A 278 -15.36 -1.69 -36.44
N THR A 279 -14.62 -1.91 -37.52
CA THR A 279 -13.82 -3.11 -37.68
C THR A 279 -12.83 -3.20 -36.52
N LYS A 280 -12.51 -4.41 -36.06
CA LYS A 280 -11.43 -4.71 -35.08
C LYS A 280 -10.03 -4.20 -35.49
N GLU A 281 -9.94 -3.45 -36.58
CA GLU A 281 -8.75 -2.94 -37.24
C GLU A 281 -8.33 -1.55 -36.76
N GLU A 282 -9.19 -0.81 -36.04
CA GLU A 282 -8.86 0.54 -35.56
C GLU A 282 -8.03 0.46 -34.24
N PRO A 283 -6.75 0.88 -34.27
CA PRO A 283 -5.84 0.69 -33.14
C PRO A 283 -6.21 1.59 -31.95
N GLY A 284 -6.17 1.04 -30.73
CA GLY A 284 -6.24 1.81 -29.49
C GLY A 284 -7.66 2.26 -29.09
N VAL A 285 -8.68 1.82 -29.82
CA VAL A 285 -10.08 2.17 -29.55
C VAL A 285 -10.71 1.23 -28.52
N PHE A 286 -10.53 -0.09 -28.68
CA PHE A 286 -11.15 -1.12 -27.82
C PHE A 286 -10.17 -1.80 -26.88
N GLU A 287 -8.91 -1.91 -27.30
CA GLU A 287 -7.85 -2.59 -26.55
C GLU A 287 -6.68 -1.64 -26.36
N VAL A 288 -6.00 -1.79 -25.23
CA VAL A 288 -4.77 -1.05 -24.96
C VAL A 288 -3.68 -1.58 -25.88
N LEU A 289 -3.01 -0.67 -26.57
CA LEU A 289 -1.94 -1.03 -27.48
C LEU A 289 -0.62 -1.23 -26.76
N SER A 290 0.23 -2.06 -27.34
CA SER A 290 1.66 -2.17 -27.06
C SER A 290 2.40 -2.12 -28.39
N VAL A 291 3.68 -1.72 -28.37
CA VAL A 291 4.49 -1.66 -29.60
C VAL A 291 5.39 -2.89 -29.72
N PRO A 292 5.62 -3.42 -30.94
CA PRO A 292 6.52 -4.55 -31.16
C PRO A 292 8.01 -4.15 -31.10
N GLY A 293 8.32 -2.86 -31.12
CA GLY A 293 9.69 -2.36 -31.20
C GLY A 293 9.84 -0.91 -30.77
N ALA A 294 10.86 -0.24 -31.28
CA ALA A 294 11.23 1.13 -30.94
C ALA A 294 11.59 1.94 -32.19
N GLY A 295 11.50 3.26 -32.10
CA GLY A 295 11.72 4.18 -33.22
C GLY A 295 10.43 4.75 -33.82
N ARG A 296 10.59 5.71 -34.72
CA ARG A 296 9.50 6.54 -35.27
C ARG A 296 8.46 5.71 -36.04
N ASP A 297 8.93 4.74 -36.82
CA ASP A 297 8.06 3.92 -37.69
C ASP A 297 7.12 2.99 -36.93
N VAL A 298 7.44 2.67 -35.66
CA VAL A 298 6.66 1.77 -34.80
C VAL A 298 5.78 2.53 -33.80
N GLY A 299 5.95 3.84 -33.70
CA GLY A 299 5.19 4.69 -32.79
C GLY A 299 3.97 5.31 -33.45
N LEU A 300 3.45 6.34 -32.76
CA LEU A 300 2.38 7.20 -33.24
C LEU A 300 2.99 8.43 -33.89
N SER A 301 2.65 8.72 -35.15
CA SER A 301 2.93 10.04 -35.75
C SER A 301 1.63 10.71 -36.16
N VAL A 302 1.58 12.02 -35.96
CA VAL A 302 0.37 12.83 -36.15
C VAL A 302 0.74 14.13 -36.83
N VAL A 303 0.04 14.45 -37.93
CA VAL A 303 0.11 15.74 -38.60
C VAL A 303 -1.00 16.62 -38.04
N LEU A 304 -0.62 17.81 -37.56
CA LEU A 304 -1.50 18.75 -36.89
C LEU A 304 -1.66 20.03 -37.70
N ASP A 305 -2.85 20.61 -37.65
CA ASP A 305 -3.13 21.99 -38.07
C ASP A 305 -3.64 22.81 -36.89
N LEU A 306 -2.82 23.77 -36.46
CA LEU A 306 -3.12 24.60 -35.31
C LEU A 306 -4.00 25.80 -35.66
N GLU A 307 -4.19 26.13 -36.94
CA GLU A 307 -5.01 27.24 -37.44
C GLU A 307 -4.83 28.55 -36.66
N LYS A 308 -3.66 29.19 -36.81
CA LYS A 308 -3.32 30.43 -36.08
C LYS A 308 -4.38 31.52 -36.21
N GLU A 309 -4.99 31.64 -37.38
CA GLU A 309 -5.99 32.65 -37.73
C GLU A 309 -7.35 32.39 -37.04
N ALA A 310 -7.58 31.16 -36.57
CA ALA A 310 -8.79 30.74 -35.88
C ALA A 310 -8.71 30.90 -34.35
N TYR A 311 -7.63 31.47 -33.82
CA TYR A 311 -7.48 31.77 -32.40
C TYR A 311 -8.41 32.90 -31.96
N TYR A 312 -9.19 32.65 -30.91
CA TYR A 312 -10.06 33.66 -30.31
C TYR A 312 -9.96 33.71 -28.78
N GLY A 313 -9.69 32.59 -28.12
CA GLY A 313 -9.50 32.54 -26.67
C GLY A 313 -8.49 31.48 -26.28
N SER A 314 -7.31 31.89 -25.79
CA SER A 314 -6.20 30.98 -25.47
C SER A 314 -5.91 30.90 -23.98
N ILE A 315 -5.45 29.74 -23.53
CA ILE A 315 -4.93 29.52 -22.15
C ILE A 315 -3.43 29.82 -22.01
N LYS A 316 -2.73 30.11 -23.12
CA LYS A 316 -1.29 30.44 -23.16
C LYS A 316 -1.01 31.63 -24.09
N PRO A 317 0.04 32.43 -23.85
CA PRO A 317 0.39 33.58 -24.68
C PRO A 317 1.13 33.19 -25.98
N SER A 318 0.84 32.03 -26.56
CA SER A 318 1.46 31.53 -27.78
C SER A 318 0.48 30.63 -28.55
N VAL A 319 0.75 30.43 -29.84
CA VAL A 319 0.05 29.46 -30.69
C VAL A 319 0.77 28.13 -30.55
N GLY A 320 0.01 27.07 -30.29
CA GLY A 320 0.56 25.74 -30.09
C GLY A 320 -0.46 24.75 -29.55
N ALA A 321 0.00 23.51 -29.39
CA ALA A 321 -0.71 22.48 -28.66
C ALA A 321 0.21 21.83 -27.61
N SER A 322 -0.36 21.35 -26.52
CA SER A 322 0.31 20.44 -25.59
C SER A 322 0.09 19.00 -26.05
N ILE A 323 1.14 18.19 -25.97
CA ILE A 323 1.09 16.73 -26.10
C ILE A 323 1.27 16.18 -24.69
N LEU A 324 0.23 15.55 -24.15
CA LEU A 324 0.20 14.96 -22.82
C LEU A 324 0.33 13.45 -22.95
N VAL A 325 1.36 12.88 -22.33
CA VAL A 325 1.60 11.43 -22.28
C VAL A 325 1.34 10.93 -20.87
N HIS A 326 0.48 9.92 -20.74
CA HIS A 326 0.06 9.36 -19.46
C HIS A 326 -0.37 7.89 -19.60
N ASP A 327 -0.58 7.20 -18.48
CA ASP A 327 -1.08 5.83 -18.50
C ASP A 327 -2.49 5.76 -19.13
N PRO A 328 -2.79 4.74 -19.96
CA PRO A 328 -4.10 4.56 -20.60
C PRO A 328 -5.30 4.54 -19.65
N PHE A 329 -5.11 4.14 -18.40
CA PHE A 329 -6.17 4.01 -17.39
C PHE A 329 -6.25 5.18 -16.41
N ASN A 330 -5.43 6.22 -16.61
CA ASN A 330 -5.37 7.38 -15.71
C ASN A 330 -5.89 8.64 -16.40
N TYR A 331 -6.62 9.46 -15.64
CA TYR A 331 -7.04 10.79 -16.08
C TYR A 331 -5.82 11.74 -16.22
N PRO A 332 -5.70 12.53 -17.31
CA PRO A 332 -4.54 13.37 -17.58
C PRO A 332 -4.49 14.61 -16.67
N GLU A 333 -3.92 14.45 -15.48
CA GLU A 333 -3.69 15.53 -14.50
C GLU A 333 -2.39 15.39 -13.72
N VAL A 334 -2.22 14.25 -13.04
CA VAL A 334 -1.12 14.03 -12.08
C VAL A 334 0.02 13.32 -12.79
N GLU A 335 1.24 13.83 -12.60
CA GLU A 335 2.46 13.24 -13.19
C GLU A 335 2.41 13.11 -14.72
N ILE A 336 1.69 14.03 -15.38
CA ILE A 336 1.59 14.05 -16.84
C ILE A 336 2.91 14.52 -17.47
N LEU A 337 3.37 13.79 -18.49
CA LEU A 337 4.50 14.21 -19.30
C LEU A 337 3.98 15.16 -20.36
N THR A 338 4.44 16.41 -20.34
CA THR A 338 3.94 17.45 -21.24
C THR A 338 5.04 17.93 -22.18
N SER A 339 4.80 17.81 -23.48
CA SER A 339 5.58 18.45 -24.53
C SER A 339 4.70 19.48 -25.23
N PHE A 340 5.30 20.45 -25.93
CA PHE A 340 4.55 21.45 -26.69
C PHE A 340 5.02 21.47 -28.13
N ILE A 341 4.08 21.72 -29.04
CA ILE A 341 4.33 21.85 -30.47
C ILE A 341 3.80 23.20 -30.94
N GLN A 342 4.61 23.93 -31.71
CA GLN A 342 4.22 25.19 -32.34
C GLN A 342 3.94 24.96 -33.84
N PRO A 343 3.38 25.96 -34.55
CA PRO A 343 3.20 25.88 -36.00
C PRO A 343 4.53 25.64 -36.72
N THR A 344 4.49 24.86 -37.81
CA THR A 344 5.65 24.61 -38.68
C THR A 344 6.80 23.89 -37.95
N GLN A 345 6.50 23.08 -36.93
CA GLN A 345 7.50 22.31 -36.18
C GLN A 345 7.31 20.80 -36.34
N GLU A 346 8.43 20.08 -36.38
CA GLU A 346 8.50 18.65 -36.10
C GLU A 346 8.96 18.48 -34.65
N ILE A 347 8.24 17.65 -33.89
CA ILE A 347 8.64 17.24 -32.54
C ILE A 347 8.69 15.72 -32.44
N ALA A 348 9.78 15.21 -31.88
CA ALA A 348 9.93 13.82 -31.46
C ALA A 348 9.81 13.74 -29.94
N VAL A 349 8.75 13.07 -29.45
CA VAL A 349 8.57 12.71 -28.05
C VAL A 349 9.10 11.28 -27.85
N ILE A 350 10.30 11.21 -27.29
CA ILE A 350 11.06 9.97 -27.10
C ILE A 350 10.75 9.41 -25.71
N LEU A 351 10.07 8.27 -25.67
CA LEU A 351 9.59 7.63 -24.46
C LEU A 351 10.58 6.61 -23.92
N SER A 352 10.61 6.45 -22.60
CA SER A 352 11.25 5.32 -21.91
C SER A 352 10.32 4.84 -20.81
N GLY A 353 10.30 3.52 -20.60
CA GLY A 353 9.36 2.86 -19.69
C GLY A 353 10.06 2.21 -18.52
N THR A 354 9.35 2.11 -17.40
CA THR A 354 9.75 1.35 -16.23
C THR A 354 8.53 0.64 -15.66
N ILE A 355 8.66 -0.66 -15.40
CA ILE A 355 7.62 -1.49 -14.79
C ILE A 355 8.02 -1.75 -13.33
N MET A 356 7.08 -1.56 -12.40
CA MET A 356 7.21 -1.99 -11.02
C MET A 356 6.17 -3.07 -10.76
N GLU A 357 6.61 -4.25 -10.36
CA GLU A 357 5.75 -5.38 -10.00
C GLU A 357 6.07 -5.84 -8.58
N SER A 358 5.04 -6.00 -7.75
CA SER A 358 5.17 -6.50 -6.39
C SER A 358 4.98 -8.02 -6.36
N ALA A 359 5.84 -8.71 -5.61
CA ALA A 359 5.70 -10.14 -5.40
C ALA A 359 4.46 -10.46 -4.54
N PRO A 360 3.88 -11.68 -4.65
CA PRO A 360 2.62 -12.02 -3.98
C PRO A 360 2.67 -11.95 -2.44
N ASP A 361 3.85 -12.15 -1.85
CA ASP A 361 4.11 -12.05 -0.41
C ASP A 361 3.92 -10.63 0.14
N VAL A 362 4.19 -9.59 -0.66
CA VAL A 362 3.94 -8.19 -0.30
C VAL A 362 2.45 -7.94 0.00
N ARG A 363 1.55 -8.70 -0.64
CA ARG A 363 0.11 -8.62 -0.41
C ARG A 363 -0.31 -9.11 0.98
N ASN A 364 0.47 -10.00 1.59
CA ASN A 364 0.22 -10.51 2.93
C ASN A 364 0.65 -9.53 4.04
N LEU A 365 1.40 -8.47 3.69
CA LEU A 365 1.78 -7.42 4.64
C LEU A 365 0.61 -6.47 4.90
N ASP A 366 0.46 -6.07 6.16
CA ASP A 366 -0.49 -5.02 6.55
C ASP A 366 -0.23 -3.73 5.75
N LEU A 367 -1.31 -3.00 5.43
CA LEU A 367 -1.27 -1.77 4.64
C LEU A 367 -0.26 -0.74 5.19
N THR A 368 -0.17 -0.58 6.51
CA THR A 368 0.75 0.37 7.17
C THR A 368 2.22 -0.02 7.02
N ARG A 369 2.52 -1.32 6.81
CA ARG A 369 3.88 -1.83 6.60
C ARG A 369 4.28 -1.74 5.14
N ARG A 370 3.41 -2.17 4.22
CA ARG A 370 3.73 -2.12 2.78
C ARG A 370 3.58 -0.73 2.15
N ASN A 371 2.78 0.15 2.77
CA ASN A 371 2.57 1.55 2.40
C ASN A 371 2.19 1.77 0.92
N CYS A 372 1.46 0.81 0.34
CA CYS A 372 0.94 0.88 -1.03
C CYS A 372 -0.39 0.12 -1.13
N TRP A 373 -1.20 0.50 -2.12
CA TRP A 373 -2.43 -0.19 -2.48
C TRP A 373 -2.22 -1.03 -3.73
N PHE A 374 -2.80 -2.23 -3.77
CA PHE A 374 -2.95 -2.95 -5.02
C PHE A 374 -4.14 -2.41 -5.81
N ASN A 375 -4.10 -2.66 -7.12
CA ASN A 375 -5.04 -2.15 -8.12
C ASN A 375 -6.52 -2.46 -7.81
N ASP A 376 -6.79 -3.53 -7.08
CA ASP A 376 -8.12 -4.06 -6.78
C ASP A 376 -8.61 -3.79 -5.34
N GLU A 377 -7.76 -3.25 -4.46
CA GLU A 377 -8.08 -3.11 -3.04
C GLU A 377 -8.94 -1.89 -2.71
N LYS A 378 -8.65 -0.76 -3.38
CA LYS A 378 -9.36 0.49 -3.16
C LYS A 378 -10.15 0.88 -4.39
N LYS A 379 -11.47 0.84 -4.27
CA LYS A 379 -12.37 1.26 -5.34
C LYS A 379 -12.40 2.79 -5.44
N LEU A 380 -12.17 3.29 -6.65
CA LEU A 380 -12.30 4.71 -6.98
C LEU A 380 -13.60 4.92 -7.79
N GLN A 381 -14.09 6.15 -7.82
CA GLN A 381 -15.22 6.50 -8.70
C GLN A 381 -14.74 6.83 -10.12
N ILE A 382 -13.53 7.39 -10.23
CA ILE A 382 -12.93 7.83 -11.49
C ILE A 382 -12.35 6.66 -12.30
N SER A 383 -11.95 5.56 -11.68
CA SER A 383 -11.39 4.41 -12.41
C SER A 383 -11.72 3.12 -11.69
N THR A 384 -11.90 2.05 -12.47
CA THR A 384 -12.09 0.70 -11.92
C THR A 384 -10.81 0.14 -11.31
N VAL A 385 -9.66 0.65 -11.74
CA VAL A 385 -8.33 0.27 -11.28
C VAL A 385 -7.79 1.36 -10.37
N TYR A 386 -7.34 0.99 -9.18
CA TYR A 386 -6.67 1.95 -8.30
C TYR A 386 -5.35 2.42 -8.93
N SER A 387 -5.17 3.73 -8.99
CA SER A 387 -3.85 4.33 -9.15
C SER A 387 -3.70 5.51 -8.20
N TYR A 388 -2.46 5.80 -7.82
CA TYR A 388 -2.17 6.96 -7.00
C TYR A 388 -2.68 8.26 -7.66
N GLN A 389 -2.46 8.38 -8.97
CA GLN A 389 -2.88 9.52 -9.79
C GLN A 389 -4.40 9.70 -9.75
N SER A 390 -5.15 8.63 -10.00
CA SER A 390 -6.62 8.64 -9.96
C SER A 390 -7.16 8.99 -8.56
N CYS A 391 -6.54 8.47 -7.50
CA CYS A 391 -6.92 8.79 -6.13
C CYS A 391 -6.73 10.28 -5.81
N ILE A 392 -5.62 10.87 -6.26
CA ILE A 392 -5.33 12.30 -6.07
C ILE A 392 -6.31 13.18 -6.85
N THR A 393 -6.66 12.81 -8.10
CA THR A 393 -7.69 13.52 -8.86
C THR A 393 -9.03 13.50 -8.14
N GLU A 394 -9.49 12.35 -7.65
CA GLU A 394 -10.76 12.26 -6.89
C GLU A 394 -10.70 13.10 -5.59
N CYS A 395 -9.55 13.14 -4.92
CA CYS A 395 -9.32 13.99 -3.77
C CYS A 395 -9.46 15.49 -4.13
N ARG A 396 -8.86 15.93 -5.24
CA ARG A 396 -8.95 17.33 -5.71
C ARG A 396 -10.38 17.73 -6.06
N ILE A 397 -11.13 16.84 -6.73
CA ILE A 397 -12.55 17.10 -7.03
C ILE A 397 -13.35 17.29 -5.73
N ARG A 398 -13.18 16.39 -4.76
CA ARG A 398 -13.85 16.51 -3.44
C ARG A 398 -13.47 17.80 -2.71
N TYR A 399 -12.21 18.21 -2.79
CA TYR A 399 -11.73 19.45 -2.20
C TYR A 399 -12.41 20.67 -2.84
N ILE A 400 -12.37 20.80 -4.17
CA ILE A 400 -12.99 21.93 -4.87
C ILE A 400 -14.50 21.97 -4.61
N ARG A 401 -15.16 20.81 -4.67
CA ARG A 401 -16.59 20.69 -4.33
C ARG A 401 -16.87 21.24 -2.93
N ARG A 402 -16.08 20.88 -1.92
CA ARG A 402 -16.31 21.29 -0.52
C ARG A 402 -16.23 22.80 -0.33
N TYR A 403 -15.28 23.47 -1.00
CA TYR A 403 -15.03 24.89 -0.80
C TYR A 403 -15.76 25.82 -1.78
N CYS A 404 -15.99 25.37 -3.01
CA CYS A 404 -16.62 26.16 -4.07
C CYS A 404 -18.01 25.66 -4.49
N ASN A 405 -18.51 24.56 -3.92
CA ASN A 405 -19.83 23.99 -4.20
C ASN A 405 -20.09 23.76 -5.71
N CYS A 406 -19.03 23.43 -6.46
CA CYS A 406 -19.09 23.10 -7.87
C CYS A 406 -17.90 22.22 -8.28
N VAL A 407 -18.00 21.57 -9.44
CA VAL A 407 -16.92 20.80 -10.07
C VAL A 407 -16.54 21.45 -11.39
N PRO A 408 -15.26 21.78 -11.64
CA PRO A 408 -14.81 22.31 -12.92
C PRO A 408 -15.21 21.41 -14.09
N PHE A 409 -15.61 21.99 -15.22
CA PHE A 409 -16.17 21.25 -16.37
C PHE A 409 -15.21 20.19 -16.94
N TYR A 410 -13.91 20.45 -16.79
CA TYR A 410 -12.86 19.57 -17.27
C TYR A 410 -12.67 18.34 -16.37
N TYR A 411 -13.25 18.30 -15.17
CA TYR A 411 -13.28 17.06 -14.40
C TYR A 411 -14.47 16.18 -14.78
N PRO A 412 -14.32 14.86 -14.59
CA PRO A 412 -15.42 13.90 -14.69
C PRO A 412 -16.44 14.15 -13.56
N ASN A 413 -17.74 14.20 -13.89
CA ASN A 413 -18.81 14.59 -12.95
C ASN A 413 -19.67 13.39 -12.54
N TYR A 414 -19.22 12.68 -11.51
CA TYR A 414 -19.76 11.38 -11.06
C TYR A 414 -21.03 11.47 -10.22
N TYR A 415 -21.15 12.53 -9.42
CA TYR A 415 -22.33 12.74 -8.57
C TYR A 415 -23.36 13.68 -9.20
N GLN A 416 -23.26 13.94 -10.51
CA GLN A 416 -24.14 14.88 -11.23
C GLN A 416 -24.24 16.24 -10.53
N GLU A 417 -23.12 16.71 -10.02
CA GLU A 417 -23.02 17.96 -9.27
C GLU A 417 -23.08 19.16 -10.19
N ARG A 418 -23.25 20.34 -9.60
CA ARG A 418 -23.19 21.61 -10.33
C ARG A 418 -21.81 21.79 -10.95
N VAL A 419 -21.78 22.04 -12.26
CA VAL A 419 -20.54 22.40 -12.96
C VAL A 419 -20.18 23.86 -12.66
N CYS A 420 -18.91 24.14 -12.39
CA CYS A 420 -18.44 25.50 -12.14
C CYS A 420 -18.61 26.38 -13.38
N THR A 421 -19.13 27.59 -13.21
CA THR A 421 -19.33 28.58 -14.27
C THR A 421 -18.34 29.74 -14.12
N LEU A 422 -18.45 30.76 -14.99
CA LEU A 422 -17.61 31.95 -14.93
C LEU A 422 -17.75 32.71 -13.60
N LEU A 423 -18.89 32.58 -12.92
CA LEU A 423 -19.14 33.19 -11.62
C LEU A 423 -18.34 32.53 -10.48
N ASP A 424 -17.85 31.31 -10.69
CA ASP A 424 -17.14 30.52 -9.67
C ASP A 424 -15.61 30.67 -9.77
N VAL A 425 -15.11 31.34 -10.82
CA VAL A 425 -13.67 31.47 -11.11
C VAL A 425 -12.93 32.17 -9.98
N ASP A 426 -13.55 33.14 -9.30
CA ASP A 426 -12.95 33.81 -8.14
C ASP A 426 -12.73 32.84 -6.98
N CYS A 427 -13.67 31.91 -6.75
CA CYS A 427 -13.50 30.85 -5.75
C CYS A 427 -12.38 29.89 -6.14
N LEU A 428 -12.37 29.45 -7.41
CA LEU A 428 -11.33 28.56 -7.93
C LEU A 428 -9.94 29.19 -7.81
N THR A 429 -9.82 30.49 -8.09
CA THR A 429 -8.58 31.25 -7.99
C THR A 429 -8.11 31.37 -6.54
N LYS A 430 -9.03 31.65 -5.61
CA LYS A 430 -8.74 31.75 -4.18
C LYS A 430 -8.13 30.46 -3.61
N TYR A 431 -8.62 29.29 -4.01
CA TYR A 431 -8.16 28.00 -3.49
C TYR A 431 -7.13 27.28 -4.38
N ARG A 432 -6.74 27.89 -5.51
CA ARG A 432 -5.77 27.32 -6.46
C ARG A 432 -4.44 26.96 -5.81
N GLY A 433 -3.90 27.86 -4.97
CA GLY A 433 -2.62 27.65 -4.27
C GLY A 433 -2.65 26.46 -3.30
N SER A 434 -3.76 26.25 -2.61
CA SER A 434 -3.97 25.08 -1.74
C SER A 434 -4.07 23.78 -2.55
N LEU A 435 -4.67 23.83 -3.74
CA LEU A 435 -4.82 22.67 -4.63
C LEU A 435 -3.49 22.21 -5.25
N SER A 436 -2.57 23.16 -5.51
CA SER A 436 -1.21 22.87 -5.97
C SER A 436 -0.32 22.26 -4.87
N ASN A 437 -0.62 22.53 -3.60
CA ASN A 437 0.14 22.00 -2.47
C ASN A 437 -0.55 20.76 -1.88
N LEU A 438 -0.26 19.59 -2.44
CA LEU A 438 -0.78 18.31 -1.94
C LEU A 438 -0.47 18.06 -0.45
N ARG A 439 0.69 18.58 -0.01
CA ARG A 439 1.10 18.56 1.39
C ARG A 439 0.15 19.34 2.28
N THR A 440 -0.48 20.41 1.80
CA THR A 440 -1.52 21.15 2.54
C THR A 440 -2.79 20.30 2.66
N ILE A 441 -3.15 19.51 1.64
CA ILE A 441 -4.30 18.58 1.72
C ILE A 441 -4.07 17.50 2.78
N ILE A 442 -2.82 17.02 2.93
CA ILE A 442 -2.44 15.99 3.91
C ILE A 442 -2.19 16.60 5.31
N ASP A 443 -1.54 17.76 5.40
CA ASP A 443 -1.17 18.41 6.67
C ASP A 443 -2.35 19.14 7.33
N LEU A 444 -3.34 19.64 6.57
CA LEU A 444 -4.60 20.18 7.10
C LEU A 444 -5.42 19.12 7.88
N VAL A 445 -5.12 17.84 7.72
CA VAL A 445 -5.71 16.72 8.49
C VAL A 445 -5.09 16.61 9.88
N THR A 446 -3.92 17.20 10.13
CA THR A 446 -3.12 16.92 11.34
C THR A 446 -3.14 18.04 12.38
N GLU A 447 -3.36 19.31 11.99
CA GLU A 447 -3.25 20.44 12.94
C GLU A 447 -4.58 21.06 13.38
N ASN A 448 -5.69 20.84 12.68
CA ASN A 448 -6.98 21.37 13.11
C ASN A 448 -7.93 20.22 13.48
N ASN A 449 -8.27 20.15 14.77
CA ASN A 449 -9.45 19.47 15.33
C ASN A 449 -10.77 20.10 14.82
N THR A 450 -10.83 20.52 13.55
CA THR A 450 -12.09 20.79 12.86
C THR A 450 -12.49 19.50 12.19
N GLN A 451 -13.74 19.10 12.40
CA GLN A 451 -14.40 17.89 11.91
C GLN A 451 -14.55 17.86 10.37
N ASP A 452 -13.76 18.67 9.66
CA ASP A 452 -14.05 19.25 8.36
C ASP A 452 -12.86 19.21 7.37
N SER A 453 -11.79 18.46 7.71
CA SER A 453 -10.70 18.19 6.77
C SER A 453 -11.11 17.08 5.79
N VAL A 454 -10.93 17.34 4.49
CA VAL A 454 -11.17 16.34 3.44
C VAL A 454 -10.13 15.23 3.60
N LYS A 455 -10.54 14.10 4.20
CA LYS A 455 -9.65 12.95 4.41
C LYS A 455 -9.28 12.31 3.06
N CYS A 456 -8.04 12.50 2.62
CA CYS A 456 -7.49 11.89 1.42
C CYS A 456 -6.41 10.87 1.77
N GLU A 457 -6.79 9.59 1.79
CA GLU A 457 -5.88 8.47 2.06
C GLU A 457 -5.37 7.86 0.75
N CYS A 458 -4.47 8.56 0.06
CA CYS A 458 -3.88 8.06 -1.18
C CYS A 458 -2.45 7.56 -0.92
N LEU A 459 -2.24 6.26 -1.11
CA LEU A 459 -0.91 5.64 -1.07
C LEU A 459 -0.44 5.31 -2.49
N PRO A 460 0.87 5.21 -2.75
CA PRO A 460 1.39 4.73 -4.03
C PRO A 460 0.78 3.37 -4.44
N SER A 461 0.73 3.09 -5.73
CA SER A 461 0.36 1.75 -6.21
C SER A 461 1.48 0.75 -5.92
N CYS A 462 1.13 -0.48 -5.57
CA CYS A 462 2.12 -1.55 -5.39
C CYS A 462 2.69 -2.01 -6.74
N ASP A 463 1.83 -2.08 -7.75
CA ASP A 463 2.18 -2.34 -9.15
C ASP A 463 1.96 -1.07 -9.95
N ASP A 464 2.95 -0.63 -10.72
CA ASP A 464 2.87 0.64 -11.44
C ASP A 464 3.74 0.66 -12.69
N ASN A 465 3.24 1.35 -13.72
CA ASN A 465 3.94 1.59 -14.97
C ASN A 465 4.29 3.06 -15.07
N ARG A 466 5.58 3.37 -15.13
CA ARG A 466 6.08 4.74 -15.20
C ARG A 466 6.73 5.02 -16.53
N TYR A 467 6.41 6.18 -17.08
CA TYR A 467 6.95 6.67 -18.33
C TYR A 467 7.85 7.87 -18.05
N THR A 468 8.91 8.01 -18.84
CA THR A 468 9.71 9.24 -18.93
C THR A 468 9.79 9.65 -20.38
N SER A 469 9.87 10.96 -20.64
CA SER A 469 9.91 11.50 -21.99
C SER A 469 11.01 12.52 -22.15
N ASN A 470 11.71 12.43 -23.27
CA ASN A 470 12.58 13.49 -23.77
C ASN A 470 11.95 14.05 -25.05
N SER A 471 12.14 15.34 -25.31
CA SER A 471 11.60 15.97 -26.52
C SER A 471 12.69 16.64 -27.32
N GLU A 472 12.67 16.39 -28.62
CA GLU A 472 13.53 17.03 -29.60
C GLU A 472 12.63 17.73 -30.61
N ASN A 473 12.93 18.97 -30.96
CA ASN A 473 12.14 19.73 -31.90
C ASN A 473 13.00 20.44 -32.94
N ALA A 474 12.43 20.64 -34.11
CA ALA A 474 13.01 21.40 -35.20
C ALA A 474 11.92 22.13 -35.96
N PHE A 475 12.25 23.28 -36.55
CA PHE A 475 11.37 23.91 -37.53
C PHE A 475 11.45 23.14 -38.84
N MET A 476 10.30 22.91 -39.45
CA MET A 476 10.24 22.27 -40.75
C MET A 476 10.40 23.29 -41.86
N GLU A 477 11.22 22.96 -42.85
CA GLU A 477 11.43 23.77 -44.05
C GLU A 477 11.06 22.96 -45.29
N ASN A 478 10.63 23.64 -46.35
CA ASN A 478 10.31 22.99 -47.61
C ASN A 478 11.60 22.68 -48.37
N VAL A 479 12.25 21.58 -47.99
CA VAL A 479 13.44 21.02 -48.65
C VAL A 479 13.05 19.80 -49.48
N SER A 480 13.95 19.35 -50.36
CA SER A 480 13.74 18.13 -51.17
C SER A 480 13.78 16.87 -50.30
N PHE A 481 12.73 16.64 -49.53
CA PHE A 481 12.56 15.54 -48.59
C PHE A 481 11.16 14.96 -48.74
N HIS A 482 11.07 13.65 -48.91
CA HIS A 482 9.81 12.95 -49.10
C HIS A 482 9.46 12.15 -47.85
N LEU A 483 8.39 12.54 -47.17
CA LEU A 483 7.84 11.81 -46.03
C LEU A 483 6.38 11.43 -46.33
N PRO A 484 6.02 10.13 -46.40
CA PRO A 484 4.67 9.70 -46.81
C PRO A 484 3.54 10.33 -46.00
N ILE A 485 3.75 10.55 -44.70
CA ILE A 485 2.72 11.17 -43.85
C ILE A 485 2.45 12.65 -44.21
N LEU A 486 3.44 13.37 -44.75
CA LEU A 486 3.32 14.77 -45.16
C LEU A 486 2.90 14.94 -46.63
N GLU A 487 2.70 13.85 -47.37
CA GLU A 487 2.35 13.92 -48.79
C GLU A 487 1.01 14.63 -49.00
N GLY A 488 1.03 15.67 -49.84
CA GLY A 488 -0.13 16.52 -50.13
C GLY A 488 -0.34 17.70 -49.17
N PHE A 489 0.51 17.89 -48.17
CA PHE A 489 0.45 19.03 -47.24
C PHE A 489 1.54 20.06 -47.53
N ASP A 490 1.22 21.34 -47.30
CA ASP A 490 2.23 22.39 -47.22
C ASP A 490 2.85 22.39 -45.83
N VAL A 491 4.14 22.06 -45.76
CA VAL A 491 4.95 21.99 -44.55
C VAL A 491 4.88 23.27 -43.71
N LYS A 492 4.62 24.43 -44.33
CA LYS A 492 4.49 25.70 -43.61
C LYS A 492 3.22 25.79 -42.76
N ASN A 493 2.16 25.10 -43.14
CA ASN A 493 0.85 25.20 -42.48
C ASN A 493 0.61 24.09 -41.45
N VAL A 494 1.42 23.04 -41.49
CA VAL A 494 1.26 21.86 -40.62
C VAL A 494 2.41 21.71 -39.64
N SER A 495 2.17 20.94 -38.59
CA SER A 495 3.19 20.49 -37.65
C SER A 495 3.18 18.97 -37.56
N LEU A 496 4.32 18.35 -37.27
CA LEU A 496 4.46 16.89 -37.18
C LEU A 496 4.86 16.49 -35.75
N ALA A 497 4.03 15.69 -35.08
CA ALA A 497 4.39 15.06 -33.81
C ALA A 497 4.70 13.58 -34.03
N SER A 498 5.80 13.08 -33.48
CA SER A 498 6.15 11.65 -33.47
C SER A 498 6.42 11.19 -32.05
N ILE A 499 5.68 10.20 -31.57
CA ILE A 499 5.73 9.67 -30.20
C ILE A 499 6.11 8.20 -30.28
N TYR A 500 7.26 7.83 -29.70
CA TYR A 500 7.79 6.47 -29.81
C TYR A 500 8.74 6.12 -28.66
N PHE A 501 8.93 4.83 -28.39
CA PHE A 501 9.92 4.39 -27.41
C PHE A 501 11.35 4.47 -27.95
N ARG A 502 12.29 4.84 -27.07
CA ARG A 502 13.72 4.97 -27.36
C ARG A 502 14.40 3.65 -27.71
N GLY A 503 14.00 2.56 -27.05
CA GLY A 503 14.65 1.25 -27.17
C GLY A 503 13.66 0.12 -27.00
N ILE A 504 14.03 -1.06 -27.49
CA ILE A 504 13.20 -2.27 -27.47
C ILE A 504 13.13 -2.95 -26.09
N THR A 505 13.80 -2.39 -25.09
CA THR A 505 13.85 -2.89 -23.72
C THR A 505 13.55 -1.81 -22.69
N CYS A 506 12.95 -2.19 -21.56
CA CYS A 506 12.66 -1.35 -20.41
C CYS A 506 13.22 -1.95 -19.10
N LEU A 507 13.27 -1.11 -18.06
CA LEU A 507 13.65 -1.52 -16.71
C LEU A 507 12.44 -2.16 -16.01
N LYS A 508 12.64 -3.34 -15.42
CA LYS A 508 11.66 -4.01 -14.57
C LYS A 508 12.20 -4.08 -13.14
N TYR A 509 11.51 -3.39 -12.24
CA TYR A 509 11.73 -3.46 -10.80
C TYR A 509 10.79 -4.49 -10.19
N ARG A 510 11.30 -5.18 -9.18
CA ARG A 510 10.53 -6.13 -8.39
C ARG A 510 10.59 -5.75 -6.92
N LYS A 511 9.43 -5.64 -6.30
CA LYS A 511 9.29 -5.35 -4.86
C LYS A 511 8.93 -6.63 -4.13
N GLU A 512 9.72 -7.00 -3.14
CA GLU A 512 9.53 -8.23 -2.35
C GLU A 512 9.53 -7.91 -0.87
N SER A 513 9.00 -8.81 -0.04
CA SER A 513 9.20 -8.69 1.39
C SER A 513 10.68 -8.94 1.71
N TRP A 514 11.27 -8.10 2.59
CA TRP A 514 12.67 -8.28 2.99
C TRP A 514 12.91 -9.64 3.67
N MET A 515 11.96 -10.05 4.51
CA MET A 515 11.96 -11.33 5.22
C MET A 515 10.51 -11.74 5.47
N SER A 516 10.24 -13.02 5.27
CA SER A 516 9.03 -13.68 5.75
C SER A 516 9.13 -14.03 7.25
N TRP A 517 8.04 -14.48 7.87
CA TRP A 517 8.07 -14.93 9.27
C TRP A 517 8.92 -16.18 9.46
N ASP A 518 8.96 -17.06 8.46
CA ASP A 518 9.82 -18.24 8.42
C ASP A 518 11.30 -17.87 8.30
N ASP A 519 11.65 -16.85 7.51
CA ASP A 519 13.04 -16.34 7.43
C ASP A 519 13.52 -15.77 8.77
N VAL A 520 12.65 -15.05 9.48
CA VAL A 520 12.97 -14.51 10.82
C VAL A 520 13.23 -15.65 11.80
N LEU A 521 12.37 -16.68 11.79
CA LEU A 521 12.53 -17.85 12.66
C LEU A 521 13.81 -18.62 12.33
N ALA A 522 14.10 -18.83 11.04
CA ALA A 522 15.34 -19.45 10.59
C ALA A 522 16.57 -18.64 11.01
N SER A 523 16.52 -17.31 10.90
CA SER A 523 17.59 -16.41 11.32
C SER A 523 17.83 -16.45 12.83
N PHE A 524 16.77 -16.47 13.65
CA PHE A 524 16.90 -16.63 15.09
C PHE A 524 17.48 -18.00 15.45
N GLY A 525 17.05 -19.06 14.78
CA GLY A 525 17.62 -20.41 14.93
C GLY A 525 19.12 -20.43 14.59
N GLY A 526 19.52 -19.79 13.49
CA GLY A 526 20.91 -19.68 13.07
C GLY A 526 21.77 -18.89 14.06
N ILE A 527 21.30 -17.74 14.55
CA ILE A 527 22.00 -16.93 15.56
C ILE A 527 22.14 -17.71 16.87
N PHE A 528 21.06 -18.36 17.33
CA PHE A 528 21.08 -19.18 18.55
C PHE A 528 22.05 -20.36 18.43
N GLY A 529 22.04 -21.04 17.29
CA GLY A 529 22.95 -22.14 16.98
C GLY A 529 24.41 -21.70 16.92
N LEU A 530 24.71 -20.55 16.31
CA LEU A 530 26.08 -20.05 16.19
C LEU A 530 26.64 -19.53 17.51
N CYS A 531 25.86 -18.75 18.27
CA CYS A 531 26.36 -18.07 19.48
C CYS A 531 26.32 -18.94 20.74
N VAL A 532 25.33 -19.84 20.84
CA VAL A 532 25.11 -20.68 22.04
C VAL A 532 25.34 -22.17 21.74
N GLY A 533 25.34 -22.57 20.46
CA GLY A 533 25.45 -23.99 20.08
C GLY A 533 24.19 -24.80 20.41
N GLY A 534 23.05 -24.11 20.58
CA GLY A 534 21.77 -24.73 20.90
C GLY A 534 20.83 -24.81 19.70
N SER A 535 19.84 -25.68 19.78
CA SER A 535 18.73 -25.74 18.82
C SER A 535 17.40 -25.43 19.49
N PHE A 536 16.33 -25.31 18.71
CA PHE A 536 14.97 -25.23 19.26
C PHE A 536 14.66 -26.42 20.21
N VAL A 537 15.19 -27.60 19.91
CA VAL A 537 15.05 -28.80 20.76
C VAL A 537 15.72 -28.58 22.12
N SER A 538 16.89 -27.93 22.15
CA SER A 538 17.60 -27.60 23.40
C SER A 538 16.80 -26.62 24.28
N LEU A 539 16.03 -25.72 23.68
CA LEU A 539 15.14 -24.80 24.39
C LEU A 539 13.92 -25.55 24.98
N VAL A 540 13.35 -26.49 24.24
CA VAL A 540 12.28 -27.37 24.76
C VAL A 540 12.81 -28.27 25.89
N GLU A 541 14.02 -28.81 25.75
CA GLU A 541 14.71 -29.61 26.79
C GLU A 541 14.89 -28.81 28.08
N PHE A 542 15.32 -27.55 27.97
CA PHE A 542 15.40 -26.62 29.09
C PHE A 542 14.05 -26.50 29.80
N PHE A 543 12.99 -26.09 29.09
CA PHE A 543 11.68 -25.91 29.71
C PHE A 543 11.11 -27.20 30.29
N TYR A 544 11.31 -28.32 29.61
CA TYR A 544 10.89 -29.64 30.08
C TYR A 544 11.58 -30.02 31.39
N PHE A 545 12.90 -29.88 31.48
CA PHE A 545 13.68 -30.19 32.68
C PHE A 545 13.25 -29.33 33.86
N PHE A 546 13.13 -28.01 33.66
CA PHE A 546 12.76 -27.08 34.70
C PHE A 546 11.30 -27.24 35.15
N ALA A 547 10.36 -27.40 34.22
CA ALA A 547 8.96 -27.65 34.53
C ALA A 547 8.79 -28.96 35.34
N ASN A 548 9.37 -30.07 34.88
CA ASN A 548 9.28 -31.35 35.57
C ASN A 548 9.82 -31.28 37.01
N LYS A 549 10.91 -30.53 37.22
CA LYS A 549 11.52 -30.37 38.54
C LYS A 549 10.69 -29.50 39.48
N ILE A 550 10.06 -28.43 38.97
CA ILE A 550 9.11 -27.60 39.72
C ILE A 550 7.85 -28.41 40.10
N PHE A 551 7.29 -29.19 39.18
CA PHE A 551 6.09 -29.98 39.42
C PHE A 551 6.32 -31.20 40.34
N ARG A 552 7.49 -31.86 40.29
CA ARG A 552 7.84 -32.94 41.24
C ARG A 552 8.02 -32.40 42.67
N ASN A 553 8.58 -31.22 42.83
CA ASN A 553 8.79 -30.62 44.16
C ASN A 553 7.48 -30.19 44.84
N SER A 554 6.49 -29.75 44.06
CA SER A 554 5.14 -29.45 44.60
C SER A 554 4.47 -30.70 45.21
N LYS A 555 4.76 -31.90 44.67
CA LYS A 555 4.31 -33.17 45.26
C LYS A 555 5.10 -33.56 46.52
N GLU A 556 6.42 -33.32 46.56
CA GLU A 556 7.25 -33.66 47.73
C GLU A 556 6.99 -32.73 48.94
N GLN A 557 6.67 -31.45 48.73
CA GLN A 557 6.23 -30.54 49.81
C GLN A 557 4.88 -30.93 50.41
N HIS A 558 3.98 -31.53 49.62
CA HIS A 558 2.70 -32.04 50.14
C HIS A 558 2.87 -33.25 51.07
N GLN A 559 3.96 -33.99 50.92
CA GLN A 559 4.25 -35.19 51.72
C GLN A 559 4.98 -34.88 53.04
N GLN A 560 5.75 -33.79 53.12
CA GLN A 560 6.42 -33.36 54.36
C GLN A 560 5.50 -32.63 55.36
N ASN A 561 4.40 -32.01 54.89
CA ASN A 561 3.41 -31.38 55.79
C ASN A 561 2.52 -32.37 56.55
N PHE A 562 2.59 -33.68 56.26
CA PHE A 562 1.81 -34.72 56.96
C PHE A 562 2.56 -35.41 58.11
N VAL A 563 3.83 -35.05 58.40
CA VAL A 563 4.70 -35.82 59.33
C VAL A 563 5.11 -35.04 60.59
N SER A 564 4.65 -33.80 60.80
CA SER A 564 4.97 -33.01 62.00
C SER A 564 3.75 -32.69 62.87
N THR A 565 3.22 -33.69 63.57
CA THR A 565 2.51 -33.50 64.85
C THR A 565 3.07 -34.45 65.92
N PRO A 566 3.47 -33.95 67.11
CA PRO A 566 3.98 -34.78 68.19
C PRO A 566 2.85 -35.56 68.90
N PRO A 567 3.16 -36.70 69.55
CA PRO A 567 2.18 -37.65 70.04
C PRO A 567 1.54 -37.18 71.36
N ALA A 568 0.22 -37.30 71.46
CA ALA A 568 -0.49 -37.27 72.72
C ALA A 568 -0.99 -38.69 73.06
N ARG A 569 -0.43 -39.29 74.11
CA ARG A 569 -1.17 -40.23 74.97
C ARG A 569 -0.40 -40.49 76.27
N GLU A 570 -0.97 -40.01 77.38
CA GLU A 570 -0.88 -40.75 78.64
C GLU A 570 -2.09 -41.70 78.76
N LYS A 571 -1.77 -42.94 79.12
CA LYS A 571 -2.54 -43.94 79.88
C LYS A 571 -3.92 -44.35 79.36
N PHE A 572 -4.00 -45.60 78.88
CA PHE A 572 -4.87 -46.63 79.48
C PHE A 572 -4.24 -48.02 79.31
N LYS A 573 -4.31 -48.82 80.38
CA LYS A 573 -3.72 -50.16 80.54
C LYS A 573 -4.67 -51.26 80.06
N VAL A 574 -4.08 -52.26 79.40
CA VAL A 574 -4.32 -53.72 79.42
C VAL A 574 -5.71 -54.27 79.03
N VAL A 575 -5.76 -55.15 78.02
CA VAL A 575 -6.15 -56.58 78.09
C VAL A 575 -5.83 -57.26 76.74
N SER A 576 -5.63 -58.57 76.81
CA SER A 576 -4.92 -59.54 75.97
C SER A 576 -5.48 -59.90 74.59
N ILE A 577 -4.57 -60.54 73.84
CA ILE A 577 -4.73 -61.39 72.65
C ILE A 577 -6.02 -62.24 72.72
N ASP A 578 -6.85 -62.15 71.68
CA ASP A 578 -7.46 -63.30 70.98
C ASP A 578 -8.28 -62.88 69.76
N ARG A 579 -8.30 -63.76 68.74
CA ARG A 579 -9.12 -63.75 67.51
C ARG A 579 -8.62 -62.94 66.31
N LEU A 580 -7.62 -63.54 65.66
CA LEU A 580 -7.65 -63.76 64.21
C LEU A 580 -8.94 -64.52 63.82
N SER A 581 -9.39 -64.26 62.60
CA SER A 581 -10.61 -64.77 61.94
C SER A 581 -11.93 -64.20 62.44
N ASP A 582 -12.26 -63.00 61.98
CA ASP A 582 -13.57 -62.70 61.37
C ASP A 582 -13.66 -61.21 61.05
N TRP A 583 -13.14 -60.80 59.88
CA TRP A 583 -13.68 -59.65 59.13
C TRP A 583 -13.21 -59.59 57.67
N SER A 584 -12.80 -60.74 57.10
CA SER A 584 -12.64 -60.94 55.65
C SER A 584 -14.00 -61.07 54.92
N ARG A 585 -15.08 -60.50 55.44
CA ARG A 585 -16.43 -60.65 54.85
C ARG A 585 -17.31 -59.40 54.90
N LYS A 586 -16.76 -58.23 55.24
CA LYS A 586 -17.55 -56.98 55.32
C LYS A 586 -17.07 -55.78 54.48
N THR A 587 -16.07 -55.97 53.62
CA THR A 587 -15.60 -54.94 52.66
C THR A 587 -15.73 -55.38 51.20
N LYS A 588 -16.63 -56.32 50.91
CA LYS A 588 -17.00 -56.73 49.55
C LYS A 588 -18.41 -56.27 49.14
N LEU A 589 -18.99 -55.33 49.87
CA LEU A 589 -20.33 -54.77 49.61
C LEU A 589 -20.41 -53.23 49.61
N GLU A 590 -19.27 -52.52 49.68
CA GLU A 590 -19.23 -51.05 49.66
C GLU A 590 -18.44 -50.45 48.47
N VAL A 591 -17.98 -51.29 47.54
CA VAL A 591 -17.21 -50.83 46.35
C VAL A 591 -18.12 -50.63 45.11
N GLU A 592 -19.34 -51.15 45.11
CA GLU A 592 -20.25 -51.02 43.95
C GLU A 592 -21.20 -49.81 44.00
N SER A 593 -21.23 -49.00 45.08
CA SER A 593 -22.11 -47.82 45.15
C SER A 593 -21.43 -46.48 44.87
N SER A 594 -20.10 -46.43 44.70
CA SER A 594 -19.37 -45.16 44.51
C SER A 594 -19.02 -44.87 43.04
N GLN A 595 -18.88 -45.88 42.18
CA GLN A 595 -18.56 -45.66 40.76
C GLN A 595 -19.79 -45.28 39.88
N MET A 596 -21.01 -45.36 40.42
CA MET A 596 -22.25 -45.03 39.71
C MET A 596 -22.81 -43.62 40.04
N LYS A 597 -22.08 -42.80 40.80
CA LYS A 597 -22.46 -41.39 41.08
C LYS A 597 -21.62 -40.35 40.34
N GLU A 598 -20.41 -40.68 39.87
CA GLU A 598 -19.58 -39.74 39.10
C GLU A 598 -19.84 -39.78 37.59
N LEU A 599 -20.34 -40.89 37.04
CA LEU A 599 -20.67 -40.98 35.61
C LEU A 599 -21.98 -40.24 35.23
N THR A 600 -22.85 -39.96 36.21
CA THR A 600 -24.12 -39.25 36.00
C THR A 600 -23.95 -37.73 36.08
N ALA A 601 -22.90 -37.24 36.75
CA ALA A 601 -22.56 -35.81 36.84
C ALA A 601 -21.82 -35.28 35.59
N LEU A 602 -21.09 -36.14 34.88
CA LEU A 602 -20.41 -35.77 33.62
C LEU A 602 -21.36 -35.75 32.39
N LYS A 603 -22.50 -36.46 32.44
CA LYS A 603 -23.51 -36.43 31.37
C LYS A 603 -24.43 -35.20 31.38
N GLN A 604 -24.60 -34.53 32.52
CA GLN A 604 -25.41 -33.30 32.61
C GLN A 604 -24.65 -32.03 32.22
N SER A 605 -23.33 -32.02 32.36
CA SER A 605 -22.46 -30.89 31.97
C SER A 605 -22.29 -30.76 30.44
N TYR A 606 -22.29 -31.88 29.71
CA TYR A 606 -22.12 -31.89 28.25
C TYR A 606 -23.43 -31.59 27.47
N SER A 607 -24.59 -31.63 28.14
CA SER A 607 -25.90 -31.34 27.53
C SER A 607 -26.25 -29.85 27.50
N TYR A 608 -25.52 -28.99 28.23
CA TYR A 608 -25.83 -27.56 28.34
C TYR A 608 -24.98 -26.67 27.41
N SER A 609 -23.92 -27.21 26.79
CA SER A 609 -23.03 -26.47 25.88
C SER A 609 -23.29 -26.73 24.38
N VAL A 610 -24.22 -27.63 24.03
CA VAL A 610 -24.48 -28.05 22.64
C VAL A 610 -25.79 -27.47 22.07
N GLN A 611 -26.54 -26.65 22.83
CA GLN A 611 -27.72 -25.94 22.34
C GLN A 611 -27.44 -24.51 21.79
N SER A 612 -26.19 -24.03 21.81
CA SER A 612 -25.86 -22.65 21.40
C SER A 612 -25.09 -22.50 20.07
N ALA A 613 -24.80 -23.59 19.35
CA ALA A 613 -24.09 -23.53 18.07
C ALA A 613 -24.80 -24.38 17.01
N GLY A 614 -25.79 -23.79 16.34
CA GLY A 614 -26.54 -24.42 15.25
C GLY A 614 -25.68 -24.62 13.99
N VAL A 615 -25.05 -25.80 13.85
CA VAL A 615 -24.39 -26.26 12.61
C VAL A 615 -24.74 -27.74 12.36
N LYS A 616 -25.07 -28.07 11.10
CA LYS A 616 -25.60 -29.37 10.64
C LYS A 616 -24.57 -30.53 10.71
N PRO A 617 -25.00 -31.81 10.81
CA PRO A 617 -24.16 -32.93 11.26
C PRO A 617 -23.54 -33.82 10.16
N ASP A 618 -23.66 -33.49 8.87
CA ASP A 618 -23.32 -34.45 7.80
C ASP A 618 -21.92 -34.31 7.19
N LEU A 619 -21.04 -33.45 7.72
CA LEU A 619 -19.65 -33.32 7.22
C LEU A 619 -18.58 -33.86 8.18
N GLN A 620 -18.95 -34.31 9.38
CA GLN A 620 -18.01 -34.79 10.40
C GLN A 620 -17.78 -36.31 10.38
N GLU A 621 -18.69 -37.10 9.81
CA GLU A 621 -18.54 -38.57 9.79
C GLU A 621 -17.48 -39.04 8.78
N ASP A 622 -17.30 -38.34 7.66
CA ASP A 622 -16.29 -38.69 6.65
C ASP A 622 -14.86 -38.34 7.08
N PHE A 623 -14.70 -37.28 7.87
CA PHE A 623 -13.39 -36.90 8.40
C PHE A 623 -12.89 -37.90 9.45
N ILE A 624 -13.77 -38.39 10.32
CA ILE A 624 -13.44 -39.37 11.37
C ILE A 624 -13.17 -40.76 10.77
N LYS A 625 -13.91 -41.16 9.73
CA LYS A 625 -13.66 -42.40 8.99
C LYS A 625 -12.34 -42.38 8.21
N HIS A 626 -11.93 -41.22 7.70
CA HIS A 626 -10.65 -41.11 6.99
C HIS A 626 -9.44 -41.14 7.94
N PHE A 627 -9.57 -40.53 9.13
CA PHE A 627 -8.50 -40.44 10.12
C PHE A 627 -8.20 -41.79 10.82
N LEU A 628 -9.22 -42.63 11.05
CA LEU A 628 -9.06 -43.93 11.71
C LEU A 628 -8.55 -45.05 10.78
N LYS A 629 -8.46 -44.81 9.47
CA LYS A 629 -7.97 -45.80 8.49
C LYS A 629 -6.46 -45.73 8.24
N GLN A 630 -5.76 -44.73 8.77
CA GLN A 630 -4.31 -44.58 8.64
C GLN A 630 -3.50 -45.09 9.84
N TYR A 631 -4.16 -45.63 10.87
CA TYR A 631 -3.51 -46.13 12.10
C TYR A 631 -3.87 -47.61 12.38
N LYS A 632 -3.89 -48.44 11.33
CA LYS A 632 -3.98 -49.90 11.44
C LYS A 632 -2.99 -50.59 10.53
#